data_AF-A0A5B7I125-F1
#
_entry.id   AF-A0A5B7I125-F1
#
_cell.length_a   1.000
_cell.length_b   1.000
_cell.length_c   1.000
_cell.angle_alpha   90.00
_cell.angle_beta   90.00
_cell.angle_gamma   90.00
#
_symmetry.space_group_name_H-M   'P 1'
#
loop_
_entity.id
_entity.type
_entity.pdbx_description
1 polymer ?
#
loop_
_entity_poly.entity_id
_entity_poly.type
_entity_poly.pdbx_seq_one_letter_code
_entity_poly.pdbx_strand_id
1 'polypeptide(L)'
;MPIQSLNRKAKTSWETKPDKFFLVAAASAPLINSFRIALALQTIPRTSGHFSKRPVPWWNAACTKAVKEKRAAFSRLRRHRGDPQCLEAFRRCRARVRRVLKEAQRASWKAHVSSINVRTPLTDVFNKVRRIAGKYFAPSPPVLLSAGQTVADPRTVANLFAEHFANVSRRHPAAPGARLWA
;
A
#
# COMPACT_ATOMS: atom_id res chain seq x y z
N MET A 1 10.18 72.00 -45.95
CA MET A 1 10.77 72.66 -44.77
C MET A 1 10.40 71.84 -43.53
N PRO A 2 11.38 71.19 -42.89
CA PRO A 2 11.21 70.26 -41.77
C PRO A 2 11.39 70.99 -40.43
N ILE A 3 10.75 70.53 -39.34
CA ILE A 3 11.25 70.65 -37.95
C ILE A 3 10.54 69.55 -37.13
N GLN A 4 11.20 68.40 -36.94
CA GLN A 4 11.98 67.96 -35.77
C GLN A 4 11.17 67.19 -34.72
N SER A 5 11.67 65.98 -34.46
CA SER A 5 11.27 65.10 -33.37
C SER A 5 11.55 65.75 -32.00
N LEU A 6 10.67 65.53 -31.02
CA LEU A 6 11.04 65.59 -29.61
C LEU A 6 10.48 64.40 -28.84
N ASN A 7 11.33 63.39 -28.76
CA ASN A 7 11.44 62.36 -27.75
C ASN A 7 11.03 62.88 -26.34
N ARG A 8 9.96 62.33 -25.77
CA ARG A 8 9.72 62.38 -24.30
C ARG A 8 9.96 60.99 -23.72
N LYS A 9 11.21 60.80 -23.29
CA LYS A 9 11.73 59.84 -22.32
C LYS A 9 10.66 58.99 -21.62
N ALA A 10 10.80 57.67 -21.83
CA ALA A 10 10.29 56.66 -20.92
C ALA A 10 10.63 57.01 -19.46
N LYS A 11 9.61 57.06 -18.60
CA LYS A 11 9.77 56.85 -17.17
C LYS A 11 9.04 55.56 -16.83
N THR A 12 9.76 54.44 -16.96
CA THR A 12 9.47 53.20 -16.24
C THR A 12 9.60 53.49 -14.75
N SER A 13 8.48 53.83 -14.11
CA SER A 13 8.40 53.99 -12.65
C SER A 13 7.17 53.22 -12.15
N TRP A 14 7.16 51.92 -12.39
CA TRP A 14 6.24 51.00 -11.73
C TRP A 14 6.99 49.87 -11.02
N GLU A 15 8.24 50.10 -10.58
CA GLU A 15 8.80 49.29 -9.50
C GLU A 15 7.97 49.53 -8.23
N THR A 16 6.82 48.87 -8.19
CA THR A 16 5.99 48.66 -7.01
C THR A 16 6.88 47.89 -6.04
N LYS A 17 7.51 48.64 -5.13
CA LYS A 17 8.11 48.05 -3.93
C LYS A 17 7.07 47.08 -3.37
N PRO A 18 7.42 45.80 -3.16
CA PRO A 18 6.46 44.83 -2.68
C PRO A 18 5.84 45.41 -1.41
N ASP A 19 4.52 45.47 -1.42
CA ASP A 19 3.75 46.00 -0.33
C ASP A 19 4.14 45.25 0.96
N LYS A 20 4.22 46.01 2.06
CA LYS A 20 4.72 45.49 3.34
C LYS A 20 3.94 44.24 3.79
N PHE A 21 2.69 44.10 3.34
CA PHE A 21 1.85 42.94 3.59
C PHE A 21 2.35 41.68 2.85
N PHE A 22 2.69 41.77 1.57
CA PHE A 22 3.33 40.66 0.83
C PHE A 22 4.68 40.25 1.43
N LEU A 23 5.50 41.20 1.88
CA LEU A 23 6.79 40.89 2.53
C LEU A 23 6.61 40.16 3.86
N VAL A 24 5.64 40.57 4.69
CA VAL A 24 5.31 39.92 5.96
C VAL A 24 4.68 38.54 5.73
N ALA A 25 3.80 38.40 4.73
CA ALA A 25 3.22 37.13 4.34
C ALA A 25 4.29 36.15 3.81
N ALA A 26 5.22 36.63 2.98
CA ALA A 26 6.34 35.85 2.47
C ALA A 26 7.30 35.41 3.60
N ALA A 27 7.57 36.28 4.57
CA ALA A 27 8.42 35.97 5.72
C ALA A 27 7.76 34.98 6.71
N SER A 28 6.43 34.99 6.84
CA SER A 28 5.67 34.14 7.75
C SER A 28 5.22 32.80 7.16
N ALA A 29 5.12 32.69 5.83
CA ALA A 29 4.80 31.44 5.13
C ALA A 29 5.64 30.21 5.56
N PRO A 30 6.99 30.29 5.70
CA PRO A 30 7.77 29.14 6.15
C PRO A 30 7.48 28.74 7.61
N LEU A 31 7.19 29.72 8.47
CA LEU A 31 6.86 29.49 9.89
C LEU A 31 5.49 28.82 10.03
N ILE A 32 4.51 29.23 9.23
CA ILE A 32 3.19 28.60 9.20
C ILE A 32 3.29 27.16 8.68
N ASN A 33 4.12 26.92 7.66
CA ASN A 33 4.30 25.59 7.11
C ASN A 33 5.01 24.63 8.09
N SER A 34 6.06 25.10 8.79
CA SER A 34 6.77 24.29 9.78
C SER A 34 5.87 23.93 10.97
N PHE A 35 5.06 24.89 11.46
CA PHE A 35 4.08 24.64 12.52
C PHE A 35 3.02 23.62 12.12
N ARG A 36 2.50 23.70 10.89
CA ARG A 36 1.53 22.72 10.36
C ARG A 36 2.13 21.31 10.27
N ILE A 37 3.39 21.20 9.83
CA ILE A 37 4.09 19.91 9.76
C ILE A 37 4.30 19.37 11.18
N ALA A 38 4.71 20.19 12.14
CA ALA A 38 4.89 19.78 13.53
C ALA A 38 3.58 19.27 14.16
N LEU A 39 2.48 20.00 14.00
CA LEU A 39 1.15 19.55 14.43
C LEU A 39 0.72 18.26 13.74
N ALA A 40 0.95 18.14 12.43
CA ALA A 40 0.62 16.92 11.70
C ALA A 40 1.42 15.71 12.20
N LEU A 41 2.70 15.89 12.52
CA LEU A 41 3.55 14.83 13.08
C LEU A 41 3.12 14.41 14.50
N GLN A 42 2.54 15.32 15.27
CA GLN A 42 2.06 15.04 16.63
C GLN A 42 0.66 14.41 16.65
N THR A 43 -0.22 14.79 15.72
CA THR A 43 -1.64 14.39 15.74
C THR A 43 -1.97 13.23 14.81
N ILE A 44 -1.18 13.02 13.74
CA ILE A 44 -1.43 11.99 12.74
C ILE A 44 -0.47 10.82 12.96
N PRO A 45 -0.97 9.62 13.32
CA PRO A 45 -0.12 8.44 13.46
C PRO A 45 0.55 8.10 12.11
N ARG A 46 1.87 7.92 12.13
CA ARG A 46 2.64 7.59 10.92
C ARG A 46 2.36 6.14 10.53
N THR A 47 1.84 5.94 9.32
CA THR A 47 1.77 4.60 8.74
C THR A 47 3.19 4.10 8.48
N SER A 48 3.48 2.83 8.77
CA SER A 48 4.81 2.22 8.64
C SER A 48 5.39 2.18 7.22
N GLY A 49 4.67 2.69 6.21
CA GLY A 49 5.06 2.67 4.79
C GLY A 49 5.08 1.28 4.15
N HIS A 50 5.06 0.22 4.97
CA HIS A 50 5.11 -1.16 4.53
C HIS A 50 3.72 -1.67 4.14
N PHE A 51 3.27 -1.31 2.94
CA PHE A 51 2.08 -1.91 2.36
C PHE A 51 2.40 -3.35 1.93
N SER A 52 2.05 -4.33 2.76
CA SER A 52 2.02 -5.72 2.32
C SER A 52 1.08 -5.81 1.12
N LYS A 53 1.62 -6.23 -0.03
CA LYS A 53 0.79 -6.53 -1.18
C LYS A 53 -0.17 -7.63 -0.73
N ARG A 54 -1.48 -7.36 -0.73
CA ARG A 54 -2.47 -8.42 -0.72
C ARG A 54 -2.95 -8.64 -2.16
N PRO A 55 -2.16 -9.26 -3.05
CA PRO A 55 -2.73 -9.70 -4.29
C PRO A 55 -3.53 -10.94 -3.93
N VAL A 56 -4.84 -10.77 -3.91
CA VAL A 56 -5.76 -11.88 -4.05
C VAL A 56 -5.21 -12.81 -5.15
N PRO A 57 -5.20 -14.15 -5.01
CA PRO A 57 -4.46 -15.05 -5.90
C PRO A 57 -4.76 -14.90 -7.40
N TRP A 58 -5.92 -14.35 -7.75
CA TRP A 58 -6.33 -14.05 -9.12
C TRP A 58 -5.75 -12.74 -9.69
N TRP A 59 -5.03 -11.94 -8.92
CA TRP A 59 -4.47 -10.68 -9.40
C TRP A 59 -3.28 -10.91 -10.32
N ASN A 60 -3.41 -10.54 -11.58
CA ASN A 60 -2.38 -10.73 -12.61
C ASN A 60 -1.94 -9.40 -13.26
N ALA A 61 -0.97 -9.48 -14.18
CA ALA A 61 -0.48 -8.31 -14.91
C ALA A 61 -1.58 -7.61 -15.74
N ALA A 62 -2.53 -8.37 -16.30
CA ALA A 62 -3.66 -7.83 -17.06
C ALA A 62 -4.60 -6.99 -16.17
N CYS A 63 -4.89 -7.44 -14.95
CA CYS A 63 -5.63 -6.68 -13.94
C CYS A 63 -4.93 -5.35 -13.62
N THR A 64 -3.62 -5.40 -13.37
CA THR A 64 -2.80 -4.21 -13.10
C THR A 64 -2.86 -3.22 -14.27
N LYS A 65 -2.66 -3.71 -15.51
CA LYS A 65 -2.72 -2.91 -16.73
C LYS A 65 -4.08 -2.25 -16.91
N ALA A 66 -5.17 -3.00 -16.82
CA ALA A 66 -6.52 -2.49 -16.99
C ALA A 66 -6.86 -1.42 -15.93
N VAL A 67 -6.47 -1.63 -14.67
CA VAL A 67 -6.68 -0.65 -13.59
C VAL A 67 -5.85 0.62 -13.82
N LYS A 68 -4.60 0.48 -14.28
CA LYS A 68 -3.72 1.62 -14.63
C LYS A 68 -4.33 2.45 -15.75
N GLU A 69 -4.82 1.82 -16.82
CA GLU A 69 -5.49 2.50 -17.94
C GLU A 69 -6.78 3.20 -17.50
N LYS A 70 -7.61 2.55 -16.67
CA LYS A 70 -8.82 3.19 -16.11
C LYS A 70 -8.47 4.42 -15.26
N ARG A 71 -7.41 4.34 -14.45
CA ARG A 71 -6.91 5.50 -13.69
C ARG A 71 -6.45 6.62 -14.63
N ALA A 72 -5.71 6.30 -15.68
CA ALA A 72 -5.29 7.29 -16.67
C ALA A 72 -6.49 7.94 -17.40
N ALA A 73 -7.49 7.16 -17.81
CA ALA A 73 -8.73 7.66 -18.40
C ALA A 73 -9.51 8.55 -17.44
N PHE A 74 -9.61 8.17 -16.16
CA PHE A 74 -10.24 9.01 -15.14
C PHE A 74 -9.48 10.32 -14.91
N SER A 75 -8.15 10.28 -14.88
CA SER A 75 -7.31 11.48 -14.79
C SER A 75 -7.47 12.41 -15.99
N ARG A 76 -7.74 11.88 -17.19
CA ARG A 76 -8.07 12.70 -18.37
C ARG A 76 -9.45 13.34 -18.25
N LEU A 77 -10.47 12.55 -17.92
CA LEU A 77 -11.84 13.04 -17.69
C LEU A 77 -11.88 14.13 -16.60
N ARG A 78 -11.07 14.00 -15.54
CA ARG A 78 -11.00 15.00 -14.48
C ARG A 78 -10.41 16.33 -14.94
N ARG A 79 -9.47 16.31 -15.89
CA ARG A 79 -8.83 17.52 -16.46
C ARG A 79 -9.71 18.21 -17.49
N HIS A 80 -10.42 17.45 -18.30
CA HIS A 80 -11.30 17.96 -19.36
C HIS A 80 -12.76 17.62 -19.00
N ARG A 81 -13.30 18.29 -17.99
CA ARG A 81 -14.70 18.11 -17.61
C ARG A 81 -15.61 18.58 -18.74
N GLY A 82 -16.61 17.76 -19.08
CA GLY A 82 -17.61 18.08 -20.10
C GLY A 82 -17.32 17.52 -21.50
N ASP A 83 -16.10 17.02 -21.77
CA ASP A 83 -15.80 16.37 -23.04
C ASP A 83 -16.46 14.97 -23.12
N PRO A 84 -17.39 14.74 -24.07
CA PRO A 84 -18.06 13.45 -24.24
C PRO A 84 -17.08 12.32 -24.59
N GLN A 85 -16.00 12.59 -25.32
CA GLN A 85 -15.02 11.57 -25.71
C GLN A 85 -14.26 11.05 -24.49
N CYS A 86 -13.84 11.96 -23.60
CA CYS A 86 -13.21 11.59 -22.33
C CYS A 86 -14.14 10.75 -21.45
N LEU A 87 -15.44 11.07 -21.42
CA LEU A 87 -16.43 10.31 -20.65
C LEU A 87 -16.64 8.91 -21.21
N GLU A 88 -16.79 8.77 -22.52
CA GLU A 88 -16.92 7.49 -23.20
C GLU A 88 -15.69 6.61 -23.01
N ALA A 89 -14.48 7.17 -23.18
CA ALA A 89 -13.24 6.45 -22.96
C ALA A 89 -13.16 5.91 -21.51
N PHE A 90 -13.55 6.71 -20.52
CA PHE A 90 -13.62 6.25 -19.13
C PHE A 90 -14.64 5.13 -18.93
N ARG A 91 -15.84 5.24 -19.52
CA ARG A 91 -16.88 4.19 -19.47
C ARG A 91 -16.37 2.88 -20.07
N ARG A 92 -15.71 2.93 -21.24
CA ARG A 92 -15.08 1.77 -21.89
C ARG A 92 -14.01 1.13 -21.01
N CYS A 93 -13.08 1.92 -20.47
CA CYS A 93 -12.06 1.41 -19.54
C CYS A 93 -12.67 0.82 -18.26
N ARG A 94 -13.75 1.41 -17.73
CA ARG A 94 -14.47 0.88 -16.55
C ARG A 94 -15.11 -0.46 -16.86
N ALA A 95 -15.73 -0.63 -18.02
CA ALA A 95 -16.28 -1.91 -18.48
C ALA A 95 -15.18 -2.96 -18.66
N ARG A 96 -14.06 -2.58 -19.30
CA ARG A 96 -12.89 -3.45 -19.47
C ARG A 96 -12.34 -3.96 -18.14
N VAL A 97 -12.15 -3.07 -17.15
CA VAL A 97 -11.69 -3.45 -15.81
C VAL A 97 -12.65 -4.46 -15.16
N ARG A 98 -13.96 -4.22 -15.23
CA ARG A 98 -14.96 -5.15 -14.67
C ARG A 98 -14.86 -6.53 -15.32
N ARG A 99 -14.71 -6.59 -16.64
CA ARG A 99 -14.56 -7.83 -17.40
C ARG A 99 -13.29 -8.59 -16.99
N VAL A 100 -12.13 -7.93 -17.08
CA VAL A 100 -10.82 -8.55 -16.78
C VAL A 100 -10.76 -9.07 -15.35
N LEU A 101 -11.26 -8.30 -14.37
CA LEU A 101 -11.28 -8.74 -12.97
C LEU A 101 -12.18 -9.97 -12.78
N LYS A 102 -13.37 -10.00 -13.39
CA LYS A 102 -14.28 -11.15 -13.32
C LYS A 102 -13.67 -12.39 -13.99
N GLU A 103 -13.04 -12.24 -15.15
CA GLU A 103 -12.37 -13.33 -15.86
C GLU A 103 -11.22 -13.90 -15.02
N ALA A 104 -10.38 -13.04 -14.44
CA ALA A 104 -9.28 -13.46 -13.59
C ALA A 104 -9.76 -14.20 -12.32
N GLN A 105 -10.81 -13.69 -11.67
CA GLN A 105 -11.44 -14.35 -10.53
C GLN A 105 -11.99 -15.74 -10.89
N ARG A 106 -12.73 -15.84 -12.00
CA ARG A 106 -13.28 -17.12 -12.48
C ARG A 106 -12.17 -18.12 -12.83
N ALA A 107 -11.12 -17.67 -13.50
CA ALA A 107 -9.99 -18.52 -13.86
C ALA A 107 -9.29 -19.09 -12.61
N SER A 108 -9.02 -18.24 -11.61
CA SER A 108 -8.44 -18.69 -10.34
C SER A 108 -9.36 -19.61 -9.56
N TRP A 109 -10.67 -19.36 -9.56
CA TRP A 109 -11.64 -20.23 -8.91
C TRP A 109 -11.67 -21.60 -9.57
N LYS A 110 -11.76 -21.64 -10.91
CA LYS A 110 -11.73 -22.89 -11.69
C LYS A 110 -10.44 -23.67 -11.42
N ALA A 111 -9.29 -23.00 -11.42
CA ALA A 111 -8.00 -23.61 -11.09
C ALA A 111 -7.97 -24.17 -9.66
N HIS A 112 -8.54 -23.45 -8.69
CA HIS A 112 -8.60 -23.94 -7.31
C HIS A 112 -9.49 -25.18 -7.19
N VAL A 113 -10.71 -25.14 -7.73
CA VAL A 113 -11.63 -26.29 -7.69
C VAL A 113 -10.99 -27.51 -8.35
N SER A 114 -10.29 -27.32 -9.48
CA SER A 114 -9.59 -28.41 -10.17
C SER A 114 -8.40 -29.00 -9.38
N SER A 115 -7.87 -28.25 -8.40
CA SER A 115 -6.75 -28.70 -7.56
C SER A 115 -7.16 -29.47 -6.30
N ILE A 116 -8.45 -29.47 -5.94
CA ILE A 116 -8.97 -30.12 -4.73
C ILE A 116 -8.95 -31.64 -4.94
N ASN A 117 -8.42 -32.38 -3.97
CA ASN A 117 -8.35 -33.84 -4.01
C ASN A 117 -8.55 -34.43 -2.61
N VAL A 118 -8.61 -35.76 -2.51
CA VAL A 118 -8.87 -36.48 -1.24
C VAL A 118 -7.80 -36.20 -0.17
N ARG A 119 -6.58 -35.80 -0.58
CA ARG A 119 -5.48 -35.48 0.34
C ARG A 119 -5.48 -34.02 0.81
N THR A 120 -6.34 -33.16 0.25
CA THR A 120 -6.40 -31.75 0.68
C THR A 120 -7.18 -31.62 1.98
N PRO A 121 -6.57 -31.10 3.07
CA PRO A 121 -7.27 -30.93 4.33
C PRO A 121 -8.29 -29.78 4.22
N LEU A 122 -9.42 -29.94 4.92
CA LEU A 122 -10.54 -28.99 4.87
C LEU A 122 -10.13 -27.57 5.28
N THR A 123 -9.21 -27.45 6.23
CA THR A 123 -8.62 -26.18 6.67
C THR A 123 -7.95 -25.42 5.53
N ASP A 124 -7.19 -26.10 4.68
CA ASP A 124 -6.51 -25.50 3.54
C ASP A 124 -7.48 -25.07 2.44
N VAL A 125 -8.54 -25.85 2.22
CA VAL A 125 -9.63 -25.46 1.31
C VAL A 125 -10.24 -24.15 1.76
N PHE A 126 -10.68 -24.04 3.02
CA PHE A 126 -11.27 -22.79 3.53
C PHE A 126 -10.27 -21.64 3.60
N ASN A 127 -8.99 -21.90 3.90
CA ASN A 127 -7.93 -20.89 3.84
C ASN A 127 -7.79 -20.34 2.42
N LYS A 128 -7.79 -21.20 1.41
CA LYS A 128 -7.64 -20.81 0.01
C LYS A 128 -8.88 -20.08 -0.52
N VAL A 129 -10.09 -20.52 -0.14
CA VAL A 129 -11.35 -19.80 -0.40
C VAL A 129 -11.31 -18.39 0.19
N ARG A 130 -10.89 -18.24 1.46
CA ARG A 130 -10.72 -16.93 2.10
C ARG A 130 -9.71 -16.06 1.36
N ARG A 131 -8.60 -16.63 0.88
CA ARG A 131 -7.60 -15.90 0.08
C ARG A 131 -8.17 -15.44 -1.25
N ILE A 132 -8.91 -16.28 -1.97
CA ILE A 132 -9.56 -15.93 -3.25
C ILE A 132 -10.63 -14.84 -3.04
N ALA A 133 -11.36 -14.87 -1.94
CA ALA A 133 -12.33 -13.84 -1.58
C ALA A 133 -11.69 -12.51 -1.10
N GLY A 134 -10.37 -12.49 -0.86
CA GLY A 134 -9.68 -11.34 -0.27
C GLY A 134 -9.98 -11.13 1.22
N LYS A 135 -10.65 -12.08 1.88
CA LYS A 135 -11.03 -12.06 3.31
C LYS A 135 -10.01 -12.78 4.20
N TYR A 136 -8.89 -13.21 3.63
CA TYR A 136 -7.85 -13.87 4.39
C TYR A 136 -7.05 -12.85 5.21
N PHE A 137 -6.95 -13.14 6.50
CA PHE A 137 -6.04 -12.48 7.41
C PHE A 137 -4.97 -13.50 7.78
N ALA A 138 -3.71 -13.09 7.72
CA ALA A 138 -2.65 -13.91 8.28
C ALA A 138 -2.92 -14.05 9.79
N PRO A 139 -2.78 -15.26 10.35
CA PRO A 139 -2.88 -15.42 11.80
C PRO A 139 -1.85 -14.50 12.46
N SER A 140 -2.22 -13.91 13.59
CA SER A 140 -1.29 -13.14 14.40
C SER A 140 -0.16 -14.05 14.86
N PRO A 141 1.09 -13.54 14.96
CA PRO A 141 2.16 -14.29 15.60
C PRO A 141 1.74 -14.69 17.02
N PRO A 142 2.21 -15.84 17.51
CA PRO A 142 1.84 -16.34 18.84
C PRO A 142 2.33 -15.38 19.92
N VAL A 143 1.47 -15.16 20.92
CA VAL A 143 1.79 -14.39 22.12
C VAL A 143 2.00 -15.38 23.26
N LEU A 144 3.12 -15.27 23.97
CA LEU A 144 3.46 -16.13 25.09
C LEU A 144 3.22 -15.42 26.43
N LEU A 145 2.85 -16.18 27.44
CA LEU A 145 2.86 -15.76 28.84
C LEU A 145 4.06 -16.44 29.52
N SER A 146 5.06 -15.65 29.90
CA SER A 146 6.26 -16.13 30.61
C SER A 146 6.46 -15.29 31.86
N ALA A 147 6.57 -15.96 33.03
CA ALA A 147 6.76 -15.30 34.33
C ALA A 147 5.77 -14.14 34.63
N GLY A 148 4.50 -14.29 34.24
CA GLY A 148 3.46 -13.27 34.44
C GLY A 148 3.52 -12.09 33.45
N GLN A 149 4.48 -12.07 32.52
CA GLN A 149 4.58 -11.06 31.47
C GLN A 149 4.10 -11.61 30.13
N THR A 150 3.40 -10.76 29.37
CA THR A 150 2.93 -11.07 28.01
C THR A 150 4.02 -10.69 27.01
N VAL A 151 4.61 -11.69 26.35
CA VAL A 151 5.67 -11.51 25.36
C VAL A 151 5.08 -11.70 23.97
N ALA A 152 5.02 -10.61 23.20
CA ALA A 152 4.49 -10.58 21.84
C ALA A 152 5.57 -10.35 20.76
N ASP A 153 6.80 -10.02 21.15
CA ASP A 153 7.91 -9.82 20.21
C ASP A 153 8.35 -11.16 19.60
N PRO A 154 8.29 -11.33 18.26
CA PRO A 154 8.59 -12.62 17.62
C PRO A 154 10.00 -13.16 17.91
N ARG A 155 11.00 -12.28 18.06
CA ARG A 155 12.37 -12.71 18.36
C ARG A 155 12.47 -13.28 19.77
N THR A 156 11.91 -12.55 20.74
CA THR A 156 11.87 -12.99 22.13
C THR A 156 11.06 -14.28 22.29
N VAL A 157 9.92 -14.39 21.61
CA VAL A 157 9.11 -15.61 21.58
C VAL A 157 9.92 -16.80 21.04
N ALA A 158 10.65 -16.63 19.94
CA ALA A 158 11.49 -17.69 19.37
C ALA A 158 12.61 -18.12 20.31
N ASN A 159 13.26 -17.18 21.00
CA ASN A 159 14.31 -17.48 21.98
C ASN A 159 13.76 -18.28 23.17
N LEU A 160 12.59 -17.90 23.72
CA LEU A 160 11.94 -18.63 24.81
C LEU A 160 11.60 -20.07 24.41
N PHE A 161 11.12 -20.28 23.19
CA PHE A 161 10.93 -21.64 22.66
C PHE A 161 12.25 -22.41 22.60
N ALA A 162 13.31 -21.81 22.05
CA ALA A 162 14.62 -22.44 21.94
C ALA A 162 15.18 -22.85 23.32
N GLU A 163 15.12 -21.95 24.30
CA GLU A 163 15.55 -22.22 25.69
C GLU A 163 14.74 -23.34 26.35
N HIS A 164 13.41 -23.31 26.18
CA HIS A 164 12.53 -24.34 26.72
C HIS A 164 12.88 -25.73 26.16
N PHE A 165 12.97 -25.86 24.84
CA PHE A 165 13.29 -27.13 24.20
C PHE A 165 14.72 -27.59 24.50
N ALA A 166 15.69 -26.68 24.61
CA ALA A 166 17.05 -27.00 25.04
C ALA A 166 17.09 -27.51 26.50
N ASN A 167 16.24 -26.98 27.39
CA ASN A 167 16.13 -27.48 28.76
C ASN A 167 15.45 -28.86 28.82
N VAL A 168 14.37 -29.07 28.07
CA VAL A 168 13.71 -30.39 27.97
C VAL A 168 14.68 -31.45 27.43
N SER A 169 15.43 -31.12 26.38
CA SER A 169 16.44 -32.02 25.80
C SER A 169 17.59 -32.34 26.75
N ARG A 170 17.98 -31.41 27.64
CA ARG A 170 19.01 -31.66 28.67
C ARG A 170 18.53 -32.62 29.75
N ARG A 171 17.24 -32.57 30.10
CA ARG A 171 16.64 -33.39 31.17
C ARG A 171 16.35 -34.83 30.74
N HIS A 172 16.17 -35.05 29.45
CA HIS A 172 15.97 -36.38 28.87
C HIS A 172 17.15 -36.68 27.92
N PRO A 173 18.31 -37.14 28.45
CA PRO A 173 19.34 -37.67 27.57
C PRO A 173 18.71 -38.79 26.73
N ALA A 174 18.94 -38.74 25.42
CA ALA A 174 18.45 -39.77 24.51
C ALA A 174 18.81 -41.14 25.09
N ALA A 175 17.80 -41.99 25.28
CA ALA A 175 18.02 -43.34 25.80
C ALA A 175 19.08 -44.02 24.91
N PRO A 176 20.21 -44.50 25.46
CA PRO A 176 21.21 -45.21 24.68
C PRO A 176 20.62 -46.59 24.33
N GLY A 177 20.01 -46.71 23.15
CA GLY A 177 19.33 -47.95 22.80
C GLY A 177 18.53 -47.93 21.50
N ALA A 178 19.19 -47.69 20.37
CA ALA A 178 18.72 -48.21 19.09
C ALA A 178 19.89 -48.90 18.39
N ARG A 179 19.83 -50.23 18.43
CA ARG A 179 20.81 -51.17 17.90
C ARG A 179 20.98 -50.97 16.39
N LEU A 180 22.20 -51.27 15.97
CA LEU A 180 22.63 -51.57 14.61
C LEU A 180 21.57 -52.40 13.86
N TRP A 181 21.19 -51.94 12.68
CA TRP A 181 20.60 -52.82 11.66
C TRP A 181 21.69 -53.06 10.61
N ALA A 182 22.03 -54.34 10.45
CA ALA A 182 22.81 -54.87 9.35
C ALA A 182 21.92 -55.05 8.11
#